data_AF-A0A524M1S6-F1
#
_entry.id   AF-A0A524M1S6-F1
#
_cell.length_a   1.000
_cell.length_b   1.000
_cell.length_c   1.000
_cell.angle_alpha   90.00
_cell.angle_beta   90.00
_cell.angle_gamma   90.00
#
_symmetry.space_group_name_H-M   'P 1'
#
loop_
_entity.id
_entity.type
_entity.pdbx_description
1 polymer ?
#
loop_
_entity_poly.entity_id
_entity_poly.type
_entity_poly.pdbx_seq_one_letter_code
_entity_poly.pdbx_strand_id
1 'polypeptide(L)'
;LELTMINEAMILEQSGKNLALIELAHAVKQTILMAVLINILAPWGLATELTFTGIGVSCLYFLVKASLLAGLIGLFESSIAKMRLFRLPGFYMMAFFFSALTILMEVFA
;
A
#
# COMPACT_ATOMS: atom_id res chain seq x y z
N LEU A 1 2.84 -19.15 17.41
CA LEU A 1 4.10 -18.36 17.40
C LEU A 1 5.06 -18.78 16.29
N GLU A 2 4.88 -19.94 15.64
CA GLU A 2 5.69 -20.43 14.51
C GLU A 2 5.61 -19.60 13.19
N LEU A 3 4.56 -18.79 12.98
CA LEU A 3 4.29 -18.11 11.69
C LEU A 3 4.63 -16.61 11.67
N THR A 4 4.84 -15.95 12.82
CA THR A 4 5.50 -14.63 12.84
C THR A 4 7.00 -14.79 12.56
N MET A 5 7.53 -15.94 12.99
CA MET A 5 8.92 -16.34 12.81
C MET A 5 9.37 -16.44 11.36
N ILE A 6 8.51 -16.57 10.33
CA ILE A 6 9.03 -16.62 8.94
C ILE A 6 9.52 -15.24 8.48
N ASN A 7 8.72 -14.19 8.73
CA ASN A 7 9.10 -12.83 8.32
C ASN A 7 10.18 -12.26 9.25
N GLU A 8 10.11 -12.58 10.54
CA GLU A 8 11.15 -12.20 11.51
C GLU A 8 12.44 -13.00 11.30
N ALA A 9 12.40 -14.31 10.98
CA ALA A 9 13.61 -15.10 10.68
C ALA A 9 14.35 -14.61 9.44
N MET A 10 13.64 -14.13 8.42
CA MET A 10 14.25 -13.56 7.23
C MET A 10 15.14 -12.34 7.52
N ILE A 11 14.87 -11.62 8.61
CA ILE A 11 15.58 -10.39 9.00
C ILE A 11 16.57 -10.65 10.16
N LEU A 12 16.37 -11.72 10.93
CA LEU A 12 17.15 -12.04 12.14
C LEU A 12 18.65 -12.22 11.90
N GLU A 13 19.08 -12.60 10.69
CA GLU A 13 20.49 -12.75 10.33
C GLU A 13 21.18 -11.41 10.03
N GLN A 14 20.39 -10.36 9.77
CA GLN A 14 20.89 -9.06 9.37
C GLN A 14 21.08 -8.12 10.56
N SER A 15 22.25 -7.50 10.66
CA SER A 15 22.59 -6.54 11.72
C SER A 15 23.02 -5.18 11.18
N GLY A 16 22.78 -4.13 11.99
CA GLY A 16 23.27 -2.77 11.75
C GLY A 16 22.80 -2.14 10.44
N LYS A 17 23.76 -1.80 9.56
CA LYS A 17 23.49 -1.09 8.31
C LYS A 17 22.58 -1.88 7.35
N ASN A 18 22.76 -3.20 7.28
CA ASN A 18 21.99 -4.02 6.36
C ASN A 18 20.52 -4.13 6.80
N LEU A 19 20.26 -4.17 8.11
CA LEU A 19 18.90 -4.10 8.66
C LEU A 19 18.23 -2.77 8.30
N ALA A 20 18.94 -1.65 8.46
CA ALA A 20 18.40 -0.32 8.13
C ALA A 20 18.03 -0.19 6.64
N LEU A 21 18.82 -0.78 5.74
CA LEU A 21 18.52 -0.80 4.31
C LEU A 21 17.28 -1.63 3.98
N ILE A 22 17.08 -2.76 4.66
CA ILE A 22 15.89 -3.61 4.48
C ILE A 22 14.64 -2.87 4.96
N GLU A 23 14.67 -2.30 6.16
CA GLU A 23 13.55 -1.52 6.71
C GLU A 23 13.21 -0.31 5.84
N LEU A 24 14.24 0.39 5.33
CA LEU A 24 14.03 1.50 4.40
C LEU A 24 13.41 1.01 3.08
N ALA A 25 13.82 -0.15 2.55
CA ALA A 25 13.22 -0.72 1.35
C ALA A 25 11.75 -1.09 1.56
N HIS A 26 11.38 -1.63 2.73
CA HIS A 26 9.99 -1.90 3.09
C HIS A 26 9.16 -0.61 3.19
N ALA A 27 9.69 0.42 3.85
CA ALA A 27 9.05 1.74 3.94
C ALA A 27 8.85 2.37 2.55
N VAL A 28 9.89 2.34 1.70
CA VAL A 28 9.83 2.86 0.32
C VAL A 28 8.77 2.11 -0.49
N LYS A 29 8.77 0.77 -0.44
CA LYS A 29 7.75 -0.04 -1.14
C LYS A 29 6.34 0.33 -0.71
N GLN A 30 6.11 0.49 0.60
CA GLN A 30 4.80 0.87 1.12
C GLN A 30 4.39 2.27 0.63
N THR A 31 5.30 3.25 0.69
CA THR A 31 5.02 4.61 0.22
C THR A 31 4.69 4.65 -1.28
N ILE A 32 5.38 3.86 -2.11
CA ILE A 32 5.14 3.80 -3.55
C ILE A 32 3.78 3.16 -3.85
N LEU A 33 3.46 2.02 -3.24
CA LEU A 33 2.16 1.35 -3.46
C LEU A 33 0.99 2.23 -3.02
N MET A 34 1.15 2.91 -1.89
CA MET A 34 0.18 3.91 -1.41
C MET A 34 0.06 5.09 -2.38
N ALA A 35 1.17 5.60 -2.91
CA ALA A 35 1.15 6.69 -3.86
C ALA A 35 0.40 6.32 -5.14
N VAL A 36 0.65 5.13 -5.69
CA VAL A 36 -0.06 4.62 -6.88
C VAL A 36 -1.56 4.51 -6.59
N LEU A 37 -1.94 3.92 -5.45
CA LEU A 37 -3.35 3.75 -5.07
C LEU A 37 -4.07 5.11 -4.96
N ILE A 38 -3.46 6.08 -4.27
CA ILE A 38 -4.04 7.42 -4.08
C ILE A 38 -4.24 8.14 -5.41
N ASN A 39 -3.25 8.07 -6.31
CA ASN A 39 -3.33 8.74 -7.61
C ASN A 39 -4.35 8.09 -8.54
N ILE A 40 -4.57 6.78 -8.45
CA ILE A 40 -5.58 6.07 -9.27
C ILE A 40 -6.99 6.33 -8.74
N LEU A 41 -7.22 6.23 -7.43
CA LEU A 41 -8.56 6.35 -6.86
C LEU A 41 -9.04 7.81 -6.75
N ALA A 42 -8.14 8.75 -6.50
CA ALA A 42 -8.49 10.11 -6.14
C ALA A 42 -7.44 11.13 -6.64
N PRO A 43 -7.36 11.39 -7.97
CA PRO A 43 -6.43 12.33 -8.59
C PRO A 43 -6.79 13.82 -8.33
N TRP A 44 -7.23 14.15 -7.12
CA TRP A 44 -7.52 15.52 -6.70
C TRP A 44 -6.29 16.17 -6.06
N GLY A 45 -6.06 17.45 -6.38
CA GLY A 45 -4.93 18.20 -5.82
C GLY A 45 -3.61 18.02 -6.57
N LEU A 46 -3.63 17.54 -7.82
CA LEU A 46 -2.47 17.61 -8.70
C LEU A 46 -2.28 19.05 -9.19
N ALA A 47 -1.03 19.52 -9.20
CA ALA A 47 -0.69 20.81 -9.78
C ALA A 47 -0.82 20.75 -11.31
N THR A 48 -1.75 21.50 -11.88
CA THR A 48 -1.92 21.64 -13.34
C THR A 48 -0.92 22.60 -13.95
N GLU A 49 -0.37 23.53 -13.14
CA GLU A 49 0.63 24.50 -13.55
C GLU A 49 1.90 24.36 -12.68
N LEU A 50 3.07 24.55 -13.31
CA LEU A 50 4.40 24.50 -12.68
C LEU A 50 4.68 25.77 -11.86
N THR A 51 3.83 26.07 -10.88
CA THR A 51 4.04 27.15 -9.92
C THR A 51 4.59 26.59 -8.60
N PHE A 52 5.51 27.30 -7.96
CA PHE A 52 6.07 26.91 -6.66
C PHE A 52 4.98 26.70 -5.59
N THR A 53 3.92 27.51 -5.64
CA THR A 53 2.74 27.38 -4.76
C THR A 53 1.93 26.13 -5.08
N GLY A 54 1.70 25.81 -6.36
CA GLY A 54 1.01 24.58 -6.78
C GLY A 54 1.74 23.31 -6.36
N ILE A 55 3.07 23.30 -6.42
CA ILE A 55 3.89 22.16 -5.95
C ILE A 55 3.80 22.02 -4.43
N GLY A 56 3.87 23.13 -3.69
CA GLY A 56 3.76 23.10 -2.22
C GLY A 56 2.40 22.57 -1.75
N VAL A 57 1.32 23.04 -2.38
CA VAL A 57 -0.06 22.62 -2.05
C VAL A 57 -0.29 21.15 -2.43
N SER A 58 0.15 20.70 -3.61
CA SER A 58 -0.01 19.30 -4.02
C SER A 58 0.77 18.33 -3.12
N CYS A 59 1.97 18.73 -2.66
CA CYS A 59 2.75 17.96 -1.69
C CYS A 59 2.01 17.81 -0.34
N LEU A 60 1.41 18.89 0.18
CA LEU A 60 0.60 18.83 1.40
C LEU A 60 -0.63 17.94 1.24
N TYR A 61 -1.35 18.06 0.13
CA TYR A 61 -2.51 17.19 -0.16
C TYR A 61 -2.11 15.72 -0.23
N PHE A 62 -0.97 15.42 -0.85
CA PHE A 62 -0.44 14.07 -0.90
C PHE A 62 -0.11 13.54 0.50
N LEU A 63 0.59 14.33 1.32
CA LEU A 63 0.93 13.95 2.70
C LEU A 63 -0.31 13.66 3.54
N VAL A 64 -1.34 14.51 3.48
CA VAL A 64 -2.59 14.31 4.23
C VAL A 64 -3.28 13.00 3.81
N LYS A 65 -3.42 12.75 2.51
CA LYS A 65 -4.02 11.51 2.00
C LYS A 65 -3.21 10.27 2.37
N ALA A 66 -1.88 10.35 2.25
CA ALA A 66 -0.96 9.28 2.61
C ALA A 66 -1.04 8.96 4.11
N SER A 67 -1.05 9.96 4.99
CA SER A 67 -1.19 9.76 6.43
C SER A 67 -2.53 9.13 6.80
N LEU A 68 -3.62 9.55 6.15
CA LEU A 68 -4.95 8.96 6.37
C LEU A 68 -4.99 7.50 5.93
N LEU A 69 -4.48 7.19 4.73
CA LEU A 69 -4.42 5.82 4.23
C LEU A 69 -3.53 4.94 5.10
N ALA A 70 -2.37 5.44 5.53
CA ALA A 70 -1.49 4.71 6.44
C ALA A 70 -2.17 4.40 7.78
N GLY A 71 -2.93 5.36 8.33
CA GLY A 71 -3.73 5.15 9.54
C GLY A 71 -4.82 4.08 9.36
N LEU A 72 -5.53 4.10 8.22
CA LEU A 72 -6.50 3.07 7.89
C LEU A 72 -5.85 1.68 7.78
N ILE A 73 -4.73 1.57 7.05
CA ILE A 73 -3.99 0.31 6.91
C ILE A 73 -3.59 -0.22 8.29
N GLY A 74 -3.04 0.65 9.15
CA GLY A 74 -2.68 0.28 10.52
C GLY A 74 -3.88 -0.20 11.35
N LEU A 75 -5.04 0.45 11.23
CA LEU A 75 -6.27 0.00 11.89
C LEU A 75 -6.74 -1.37 11.38
N PHE A 76 -6.71 -1.59 10.06
CA PHE A 76 -7.08 -2.88 9.46
C PHE A 76 -6.15 -4.01 9.90
N GLU A 77 -4.84 -3.76 9.91
CA GLU A 77 -3.84 -4.73 10.37
C GLU A 77 -3.99 -5.05 11.86
N SER A 78 -4.36 -4.06 12.69
CA SER A 78 -4.61 -4.28 14.12
C SER A 78 -5.94 -4.99 14.40
N SER A 79 -6.95 -4.77 13.56
CA SER A 79 -8.31 -5.28 13.80
C SER A 79 -8.53 -6.71 13.27
N ILE A 80 -7.78 -7.13 12.25
CA ILE A 80 -7.97 -8.42 11.59
C ILE A 80 -6.89 -9.41 12.03
N ALA A 81 -7.31 -10.61 12.43
CA ALA A 81 -6.37 -11.69 12.73
C ALA A 81 -5.62 -12.15 11.46
N LYS A 82 -4.31 -12.42 11.60
CA LYS A 82 -3.46 -12.89 10.48
C LYS A 82 -4.09 -14.11 9.79
N MET A 83 -4.30 -14.00 8.48
CA MET A 83 -4.82 -15.09 7.66
C MET A 83 -3.75 -16.17 7.44
N ARG A 84 -4.18 -17.43 7.34
CA ARG A 84 -3.27 -18.54 7.01
C ARG A 84 -2.79 -18.44 5.56
N LEU A 85 -1.50 -18.67 5.31
CA LEU A 85 -0.86 -18.58 3.98
C LEU A 85 -1.62 -19.36 2.89
N PHE A 86 -2.12 -20.55 3.21
CA PHE A 86 -2.88 -21.37 2.26
C PHE A 86 -4.25 -20.79 1.85
N ARG A 87 -4.76 -19.79 2.58
CA ARG A 87 -6.02 -19.09 2.24
C ARG A 87 -5.78 -17.83 1.39
N LEU A 88 -4.55 -17.31 1.35
CA LEU A 88 -4.22 -16.12 0.55
C LEU A 88 -4.57 -16.29 -0.93
N PRO A 89 -4.23 -17.41 -1.61
CA PRO A 89 -4.59 -17.59 -3.01
C PRO A 89 -6.10 -17.44 -3.26
N GLY A 90 -6.94 -17.95 -2.35
CA GLY A 90 -8.39 -17.83 -2.47
C GLY A 90 -8.89 -16.38 -2.45
N PHE A 91 -8.32 -15.53 -1.59
CA PHE A 91 -8.66 -14.09 -1.56
C PHE A 91 -8.24 -13.37 -2.83
N TYR A 92 -7.04 -13.66 -3.35
CA TYR A 92 -6.56 -13.06 -4.59
C TYR A 92 -7.41 -13.48 -5.80
N MET A 93 -7.86 -14.73 -5.85
CA MET A 93 -8.77 -15.20 -6.90
C MET A 93 -10.13 -14.49 -6.87
N MET A 94 -10.68 -14.24 -5.67
CA MET A 94 -11.92 -13.46 -5.54
C MET A 94 -11.73 -12.01 -6.00
N ALA A 95 -10.63 -11.35 -5.59
CA ALA A 95 -10.33 -9.98 -6.01
C ALA A 95 -10.16 -9.89 -7.54
N PHE A 96 -9.46 -10.86 -8.15
CA PHE A 96 -9.31 -10.95 -9.60
C PHE A 96 -10.66 -11.14 -10.30
N PHE A 97 -11.53 -11.99 -9.77
CA PHE A 97 -12.87 -12.21 -10.31
C PHE A 97 -13.70 -10.91 -10.30
N PHE A 98 -13.71 -10.16 -9.20
CA PHE A 98 -14.41 -8.87 -9.14
C PHE A 98 -13.82 -7.83 -10.12
N SER A 99 -12.50 -7.79 -10.26
CA SER A 99 -11.84 -6.92 -11.24
C SER A 99 -12.25 -7.27 -12.68
N ALA A 100 -12.23 -8.56 -13.04
CA ALA A 100 -12.63 -9.02 -14.38
C ALA A 100 -14.12 -8.77 -14.64
N LEU A 101 -14.98 -9.01 -13.63
CA LEU A 101 -16.40 -8.72 -13.72
C LEU A 101 -16.68 -7.24 -13.97
N THR A 102 -15.98 -6.35 -13.28
CA THR A 102 -16.10 -4.89 -13.46
C THR A 102 -15.75 -4.49 -14.89
N ILE A 103 -14.64 -5.01 -15.43
CA ILE A 103 -14.21 -4.74 -16.81
C ILE A 103 -15.24 -5.24 -17.81
N LEU A 104 -15.78 -6.45 -17.63
CA LEU A 104 -16.82 -6.98 -18.52
C LEU A 104 -18.08 -6.12 -18.48
N MET A 105 -18.55 -5.74 -17.28
CA MET A 105 -19.72 -4.88 -17.16
C MET A 105 -19.51 -3.52 -17.80
N GLU A 106 -18.35 -2.90 -17.64
CA GLU A 106 -18.01 -1.61 -18.25
C GLU A 106 -17.91 -1.69 -19.79
N VAL A 107 -17.48 -2.82 -20.35
CA VAL A 107 -17.40 -3.02 -21.82
C VAL A 107 -18.77 -3.25 -22.47
N PHE A 108 -19.72 -3.84 -21.75
CA PHE A 108 -21.08 -4.12 -22.27
C PHE A 108 -22.14 -3.06 -21.88
N ALA A 109 -21.79 -2.11 -21.02
CA ALA A 109 -22.60 -0.94 -20.67
C ALA A 109 -22.45 0.16 -21.72
#